data_AF-R7T3N9-F1
#
_entry.id   AF-R7T3N9-F1
#
_cell.length_a   1.000
_cell.length_b   1.000
_cell.length_c   1.000
_cell.angle_alpha   90.00
_cell.angle_beta   90.00
_cell.angle_gamma   90.00
#
_symmetry.space_group_name_H-M   'P 1'
#
loop_
_entity.id
_entity.type
_entity.pdbx_description
1 polymer ?
#
loop_
_entity_poly.entity_id
_entity_poly.type
_entity_poly.pdbx_seq_one_letter_code
_entity_poly.pdbx_strand_id
1 'polypeptide(L)'
;MLLRPWLELHLETGDVPGLEWVDRSRSMFRILWKHRSKGNWTSLHGAVFVEWAKNTGRYSDNMDSRPNYAHLKTRLRCAINKAPDIEEVESLTNMRAYEPFKVYKFLPKPG
;
A
#
# COMPACT_ATOMS: atom_id res chain seq x y z
N MET A 1 1.02 -12.58 7.07
CA MET A 1 1.70 -13.02 5.82
C MET A 1 2.88 -12.09 5.50
N LEU A 2 3.84 -12.54 4.68
CA LEU A 2 4.89 -11.67 4.10
C LEU A 2 4.27 -10.62 3.15
N LEU A 3 5.02 -9.56 2.84
CA LEU A 3 4.49 -8.41 2.11
C LEU A 3 4.00 -8.76 0.69
N ARG A 4 4.81 -9.42 -0.13
CA ARG A 4 4.42 -9.74 -1.51
C ARG A 4 3.17 -10.64 -1.60
N PRO A 5 3.10 -11.80 -0.91
CA PRO A 5 1.88 -12.62 -0.96
C PRO A 5 0.64 -11.88 -0.45
N TRP A 6 0.80 -10.99 0.53
CA TRP A 6 -0.29 -10.15 1.02
C TRP A 6 -0.76 -9.15 -0.05
N LEU A 7 0.17 -8.46 -0.72
CA LEU A 7 -0.15 -7.54 -1.81
C LEU A 7 -0.81 -8.29 -2.98
N GLU A 8 -0.23 -9.42 -3.42
CA GLU A 8 -0.78 -10.25 -4.50
C GLU A 8 -2.23 -10.66 -4.18
N LEU A 9 -2.50 -11.19 -2.98
CA LEU A 9 -3.85 -11.56 -2.56
C LEU A 9 -4.83 -10.39 -2.66
N HIS A 10 -4.51 -9.25 -2.04
CA HIS A 10 -5.42 -8.11 -1.97
C HIS A 10 -5.57 -7.36 -3.30
N LEU A 11 -4.57 -7.47 -4.19
CA LEU A 11 -4.68 -7.01 -5.58
C LEU A 11 -5.60 -7.91 -6.42
N GLU A 12 -5.61 -9.22 -6.15
CA GLU A 12 -6.51 -10.15 -6.82
C GLU A 12 -7.96 -10.00 -6.35
N THR A 13 -8.20 -9.88 -5.04
CA THR A 13 -9.53 -9.71 -4.46
C THR A 13 -10.10 -8.31 -4.66
N GLY A 14 -9.24 -7.28 -4.75
CA GLY A 14 -9.66 -5.89 -4.88
C GLY A 14 -10.42 -5.35 -3.66
N ASP A 15 -10.22 -5.96 -2.49
CA ASP A 15 -10.93 -5.69 -1.25
C ASP A 15 -10.30 -4.55 -0.42
N VAL A 16 -9.09 -4.12 -0.78
CA VAL A 16 -8.35 -3.05 -0.07
C VAL A 16 -8.40 -1.75 -0.88
N PRO A 17 -9.16 -0.73 -0.42
CA PRO A 17 -9.23 0.56 -1.11
C PRO A 17 -7.85 1.20 -1.32
N GLY A 18 -7.61 1.63 -2.55
CA GLY A 18 -6.38 2.29 -2.95
C GLY A 18 -5.20 1.36 -3.21
N LEU A 19 -5.39 0.03 -3.20
CA LEU A 19 -4.43 -0.95 -3.69
C LEU A 19 -5.01 -1.61 -4.95
N GLU A 20 -4.42 -1.32 -6.12
CA GLU A 20 -5.03 -1.73 -7.40
C GLU A 20 -3.97 -2.09 -8.44
N TRP A 21 -4.32 -3.01 -9.34
CA TRP A 21 -3.49 -3.30 -10.52
C TRP A 21 -3.48 -2.09 -11.48
N VAL A 22 -2.29 -1.71 -11.94
CA VAL A 22 -2.10 -0.78 -13.06
C VAL A 22 -1.96 -1.56 -14.36
N ASP A 23 -1.17 -2.63 -14.34
CA ASP A 23 -0.98 -3.57 -15.44
C ASP A 23 -0.67 -4.95 -14.88
N ARG A 24 -1.65 -5.85 -14.95
CA ARG A 24 -1.53 -7.24 -14.48
C ARG A 24 -0.47 -8.02 -15.26
N SER A 25 -0.33 -7.77 -16.56
CA SER A 25 0.62 -8.51 -17.42
C SER A 25 2.08 -8.19 -17.09
N ARG A 26 2.33 -6.97 -16.62
CA ARG A 26 3.66 -6.49 -16.21
C ARG A 26 3.88 -6.54 -14.70
N SER A 27 2.93 -7.11 -13.95
CA SER A 27 2.94 -7.17 -12.49
C SER A 27 3.10 -5.80 -11.82
N MET A 28 2.45 -4.77 -12.38
CA MET A 28 2.51 -3.40 -11.87
C MET A 28 1.22 -3.02 -11.17
N PHE A 29 1.35 -2.44 -9.98
CA PHE A 29 0.24 -2.04 -9.12
C PHE A 29 0.47 -0.64 -8.55
N ARG A 30 -0.59 -0.02 -8.04
CA ARG A 30 -0.52 1.29 -7.41
C ARG A 30 -1.03 1.26 -5.98
N ILE A 31 -0.49 2.18 -5.17
CA ILE A 31 -0.97 2.45 -3.81
C ILE A 31 -1.30 3.94 -3.69
N LEU A 32 -2.52 4.27 -3.24
CA LEU A 32 -2.88 5.65 -2.89
C LEU A 32 -1.94 6.17 -1.79
N TRP A 33 -1.43 7.38 -1.99
CA TRP A 33 -0.37 7.96 -1.17
C TRP A 33 -0.69 9.36 -0.64
N LYS A 34 -1.96 9.74 -0.62
CA LYS A 34 -2.45 11.04 -0.17
C LYS A 34 -1.95 11.40 1.22
N HIS A 35 -1.60 12.67 1.41
CA HIS A 35 -1.15 13.18 2.70
C HIS A 35 -2.35 13.49 3.61
N ARG A 36 -2.27 13.12 4.89
CA ARG A 36 -3.38 13.31 5.85
C ARG A 36 -3.77 14.77 6.09
N SER A 37 -2.84 15.71 5.88
CA SER A 37 -3.15 17.15 6.02
C SER A 37 -3.98 17.74 4.88
N LYS A 38 -4.31 16.95 3.83
CA LYS A 38 -5.21 17.40 2.77
C LYS A 38 -6.66 17.38 3.26
N GLY A 39 -7.39 18.48 3.06
CA GLY A 39 -8.74 18.67 3.61
C GLY A 39 -9.79 17.64 3.15
N ASN A 40 -9.58 16.98 2.00
CA ASN A 40 -10.43 15.91 1.47
C ASN A 40 -9.88 14.50 1.77
N TRP A 41 -9.03 14.35 2.77
CA TRP A 41 -8.54 13.05 3.21
C TRP A 41 -9.63 12.30 4.02
N THR A 42 -9.74 11.00 3.77
CA THR A 42 -10.69 10.09 4.45
C THR A 42 -9.96 8.80 4.85
N SER A 43 -10.55 8.01 5.75
CA SER A 43 -9.99 6.72 6.20
C SER A 43 -9.69 5.75 5.04
N LEU A 44 -10.44 5.82 3.94
CA LEU A 44 -10.22 5.02 2.73
C LEU A 44 -8.83 5.23 2.13
N HIS A 45 -8.30 6.45 2.16
CA HIS A 45 -6.94 6.75 1.69
C HIS A 45 -5.85 6.15 2.57
N GLY A 46 -6.22 5.65 3.75
CA GLY A 46 -5.32 4.98 4.68
C GLY A 46 -5.62 3.49 4.86
N ALA A 47 -6.61 2.93 4.16
CA ALA A 47 -7.08 1.56 4.34
C ALA A 47 -5.94 0.54 4.14
N VAL A 48 -5.18 0.66 3.05
CA VAL A 48 -4.01 -0.19 2.79
C VAL A 48 -2.98 -0.21 3.92
N PHE A 49 -2.79 0.91 4.63
CA PHE A 49 -1.86 0.99 5.77
C PHE A 49 -2.40 0.25 6.99
N VAL A 50 -3.71 0.34 7.21
CA VAL A 50 -4.42 -0.32 8.32
C VAL A 50 -4.46 -1.84 8.09
N GLU A 51 -4.85 -2.27 6.90
CA GLU A 51 -4.94 -3.71 6.58
C GLU A 51 -3.58 -4.41 6.61
N TRP A 52 -2.51 -3.74 6.14
CA TRP A 52 -1.15 -4.25 6.33
C TRP A 52 -0.76 -4.38 7.81
N ALA A 53 -1.15 -3.41 8.63
CA ALA A 53 -0.89 -3.43 10.07
C ALA A 53 -1.65 -4.57 10.78
N LYS A 54 -2.90 -4.85 10.37
CA LYS A 54 -3.67 -6.01 10.84
C LYS A 54 -2.99 -7.33 10.46
N ASN A 55 -2.57 -7.48 9.20
CA ASN A 55 -1.87 -8.68 8.73
C ASN A 55 -0.54 -8.96 9.49
N THR A 56 0.11 -7.92 10.00
CA THR A 56 1.37 -8.04 10.78
C THR A 56 1.15 -8.06 12.30
N GLY A 57 -0.10 -8.05 12.77
CA GLY A 57 -0.45 -8.01 14.19
C GLY A 57 -0.04 -6.71 14.91
N ARG A 58 0.22 -5.64 14.15
CA ARG A 58 0.63 -4.33 14.67
C ARG A 58 -0.53 -3.37 14.93
N TYR A 59 -1.73 -3.75 14.52
CA TYR A 59 -2.97 -3.06 14.80
C TYR A 59 -4.11 -4.09 14.92
N SER A 60 -5.07 -3.83 15.80
CA SER A 60 -6.33 -4.58 15.88
C SER A 60 -7.48 -3.61 16.16
N ASP A 61 -8.67 -3.95 15.66
CA ASP A 61 -9.87 -3.11 15.85
C ASP A 61 -10.33 -3.05 17.32
N ASN A 62 -9.84 -3.97 18.16
CA ASN A 62 -10.08 -4.01 19.60
C ASN A 62 -9.18 -3.06 20.40
N MET A 63 -8.27 -2.32 19.75
CA MET A 63 -7.49 -1.29 20.43
C MET A 63 -8.35 -0.05 20.67
N ASP A 64 -8.41 0.44 21.90
CA ASP A 64 -9.12 1.69 22.29
C ASP A 64 -8.61 2.97 21.58
N SER A 65 -7.54 2.86 20.78
CA SER A 65 -6.92 3.99 20.11
C SER A 65 -7.18 3.99 18.60
N ARG A 66 -7.56 5.16 18.07
CA ARG A 66 -7.72 5.37 16.63
C ARG A 66 -6.41 5.08 15.88
N PRO A 67 -6.45 4.57 14.63
CA PRO A 67 -5.25 4.27 13.87
C PRO A 67 -4.35 5.49 13.69
N ASN A 68 -3.06 5.35 14.02
CA ASN A 68 -2.06 6.35 13.65
C ASN A 68 -1.61 6.14 12.20
N TYR A 69 -2.37 6.67 11.25
CA TYR A 69 -2.13 6.50 9.82
C TYR A 69 -0.72 6.91 9.36
N ALA A 70 -0.09 7.92 9.98
CA ALA A 70 1.27 8.32 9.64
C ALA A 70 2.30 7.25 10.04
N HIS A 71 2.13 6.65 11.22
CA HIS A 71 2.97 5.52 11.67
C HIS A 71 2.75 4.29 10.79
N LEU A 72 1.50 3.92 10.53
CA LEU A 72 1.15 2.75 9.71
C LEU A 72 1.67 2.90 8.27
N LYS A 73 1.53 4.09 7.66
CA LYS A 73 2.10 4.41 6.34
C LYS A 73 3.62 4.23 6.33
N THR A 74 4.31 4.68 7.38
CA THR A 74 5.76 4.50 7.51
C THR A 74 6.14 3.02 7.56
N ARG A 75 5.39 2.20 8.30
CA ARG A 75 5.62 0.75 8.38
C ARG A 75 5.48 0.08 7.02
N LEU A 76 4.41 0.36 6.27
CA LEU A 76 4.23 -0.20 4.94
C LEU A 76 5.36 0.24 4.00
N ARG A 77 5.69 1.54 3.97
CA ARG A 77 6.80 2.06 3.16
C ARG A 77 8.12 1.35 3.46
N CYS A 78 8.46 1.16 4.74
CA CYS A 78 9.67 0.46 5.12
C CYS A 78 9.65 -1.02 4.73
N ALA A 79 8.48 -1.67 4.75
CA ALA A 79 8.36 -3.05 4.29
C ALA A 79 8.59 -3.14 2.77
N ILE A 80 7.99 -2.24 1.98
CA ILE A 80 8.18 -2.17 0.53
C ILE A 80 9.65 -1.92 0.20
N ASN A 81 10.29 -0.92 0.82
CA ASN A 81 11.69 -0.58 0.56
C ASN A 81 12.68 -1.69 0.94
N LYS A 82 12.28 -2.62 1.83
CA LYS A 82 13.10 -3.77 2.22
C LYS A 82 12.81 -5.02 1.39
N ALA A 83 11.72 -5.03 0.61
CA ALA A 83 11.37 -6.17 -0.22
C ALA A 83 12.30 -6.17 -1.45
N PRO A 84 13.17 -7.17 -1.60
CA PRO A 84 14.12 -7.23 -2.72
C PRO A 84 13.43 -7.49 -4.06
N ASP A 85 12.16 -7.91 -4.02
CA ASP A 85 11.36 -8.31 -5.17
C ASP A 85 10.22 -7.33 -5.49
N ILE A 86 10.31 -6.10 -4.97
CA ILE A 86 9.39 -5.00 -5.27
C ILE A 86 10.22 -3.74 -5.54
N GLU A 87 9.94 -3.08 -6.66
CA GLU A 87 10.54 -1.78 -7.02
C GLU A 87 9.47 -0.70 -7.24
N GLU A 88 9.79 0.55 -6.92
CA GLU A 88 8.95 1.70 -7.28
C GLU A 88 9.21 2.10 -8.74
N VAL A 89 8.15 2.27 -9.53
CA VAL A 89 8.22 2.76 -10.91
C VAL A 89 7.96 4.27 -10.90
N GLU A 90 8.99 5.04 -10.56
CA GLU A 90 8.87 6.50 -10.34
C GLU A 90 8.30 7.26 -11.54
N SER A 91 8.57 6.79 -12.77
CA SER A 91 8.05 7.39 -14.00
C SER A 91 6.52 7.30 -14.14
N LEU A 92 5.88 6.36 -13.42
CA LEU A 92 4.43 6.18 -13.42
C LEU A 92 3.78 6.67 -12.11
N THR A 93 4.57 6.96 -11.08
CA THR A 93 4.10 7.58 -9.83
C THR A 93 3.61 9.00 -10.08
N ASN A 94 2.42 9.34 -9.57
CA ASN A 94 1.88 10.69 -9.68
C ASN A 94 1.46 11.23 -8.30
N MET A 95 2.36 12.00 -7.69
CA MET A 95 2.13 12.65 -6.40
C MET A 95 1.36 13.98 -6.50
N ARG A 96 1.12 14.49 -7.72
CA ARG A 96 0.43 15.77 -7.98
C ARG A 96 -1.02 15.60 -8.44
N ALA A 97 -1.46 14.36 -8.68
CA ALA A 97 -2.84 14.05 -9.01
C ALA A 97 -3.81 14.47 -7.89
N TYR A 98 -5.10 14.60 -8.24
CA TYR A 98 -6.17 14.85 -7.26
C TYR A 98 -6.20 13.76 -6.17
N GLU A 99 -6.01 12.51 -6.60
CA GLU A 99 -5.68 11.37 -5.73
C GLU A 99 -4.23 10.94 -5.96
N PRO A 100 -3.26 11.41 -5.14
CA PRO A 100 -1.86 11.04 -5.28
C PRO A 100 -1.66 9.53 -5.11
N PHE A 101 -0.83 8.91 -5.94
CA PHE A 101 -0.50 7.49 -5.87
C PHE A 101 0.95 7.22 -6.26
N LYS A 102 1.47 6.08 -5.78
CA LYS A 102 2.76 5.51 -6.18
C LYS A 102 2.57 4.21 -6.93
N VAL A 103 3.37 3.97 -7.97
CA VAL A 103 3.34 2.74 -8.75
C VAL A 103 4.52 1.86 -8.38
N TYR A 104 4.26 0.57 -8.23
CA TYR A 104 5.23 -0.43 -7.88
C TYR A 104 5.14 -1.61 -8.86
N LYS A 105 6.22 -2.38 -8.94
CA LYS A 105 6.29 -3.58 -9.77
C LYS A 105 6.87 -4.74 -8.98
N PHE A 106 6.26 -5.92 -9.13
CA PHE A 106 6.87 -7.16 -8.64
C PHE A 106 7.98 -7.60 -9.59
N LEU A 107 9.17 -7.84 -9.02
CA LEU A 107 10.28 -8.43 -9.75
C LEU A 107 10.11 -9.96 -9.84
N PRO A 108 10.70 -10.59 -10.87
CA PRO A 108 10.81 -12.04 -10.92
C PRO A 108 11.44 -12.56 -9.63
N LYS A 109 10.89 -13.65 -9.07
CA LYS A 109 11.57 -14.34 -7.98
C LYS A 109 12.92 -14.85 -8.52
N PRO A 110 14.04 -14.70 -7.79
CA PRO A 110 15.26 -15.39 -8.16
C PRO A 110 14.92 -16.87 -8.34
N GLY A 111 15.26 -17.42 -9.51
CA GLY A 111 15.11 -18.86 -9.79
C GLY A 111 15.98 -19.71 -8.88
#